data_AF-A0A452ZL66-F1
#
_entry.id   AF-A0A452ZL66-F1
#
_cell.length_a   1.000
_cell.length_b   1.000
_cell.length_c   1.000
_cell.angle_alpha   90.00
_cell.angle_beta   90.00
_cell.angle_gamma   90.00
#
_symmetry.space_group_name_H-M   'P 1'
#
loop_
_entity.id
_entity.type
_entity.pdbx_description
1 polymer ?
#
loop_
_entity_poly.entity_id
_entity_poly.type
_entity_poly.pdbx_seq_one_letter_code
_entity_poly.pdbx_strand_id
1 'polypeptide(L)'
;MELLSGPALAWQQYRSLLRKNAALAWRHRRSSALQLLSSLLFIFLIFCIDRAVRSRFSYTTAYQNVRDPRALVAPPIPPCEDKFFVKTPCYDFLWSGGGSARVPPLVDAIRRNNPGRPIPAEKVLGFTTPDEVDAWLFANPMRCPGALHFQDINATQMSYGIQTNSTPVARRGTYEDPTFKFQIPLQVAAEREMARLILGDPNFSWTVGFKEFAHPATETFSTIAQAGPTFFLAIAMFGFVFQISALVTEKELKLRQAMSIMGLYESAYWLSWLTWEALLTLLSALFTVLFGMMFRFDFFLNNSFGILFILFFLFQLNMLGFAFMISTFVAKAASATTVGFAIFIIGFLTQLVTTFGFPYSNTYEAYYRTIWSFFPPNVFAQALNILGKATATPEDKGISWNQRKTCQSFETDCIITVDDIYIWLISTFFLWFILAIYFDNIIPNVNGVRKSVFYFLTPSYWTGKGGKMREGGLCSCFGSNRPADDASPTDEDVLTEENLVKEQAAGNEVDPGVAVQIRGLRKTYPGSFNMGCCKCRTTKPFHSVKGLWVNLEKDQLFCLLGPNGAGKTTTISCLTGITPITGGDGQCHSLKQWLVI
;
A
#
# COMPACT_ATOMS: atom_id res chain seq x y z
N MET A 1 18.83 -30.41 38.23
CA MET A 1 18.78 -29.40 37.15
C MET A 1 18.94 -28.05 37.81
N GLU A 2 20.06 -27.37 37.60
CA GLU A 2 20.21 -26.00 38.07
C GLU A 2 19.20 -25.12 37.32
N LEU A 3 18.37 -24.39 38.07
CA LEU A 3 17.44 -23.41 37.53
C LEU A 3 18.28 -22.24 36.97
N LEU A 4 18.46 -22.23 35.65
CA LEU A 4 19.09 -21.11 34.95
C LEU A 4 18.31 -19.82 35.26
N SER A 5 19.01 -18.76 35.65
CA SER A 5 18.40 -17.45 35.93
C SER A 5 19.13 -16.33 35.17
N GLY A 6 18.41 -15.24 34.88
CA GLY A 6 18.98 -14.07 34.20
C GLY A 6 19.19 -14.27 32.69
N PRO A 7 20.29 -13.76 32.11
CA PRO A 7 20.47 -13.66 30.65
C PRO A 7 20.56 -15.01 29.94
N ALA A 8 21.09 -16.04 30.61
CA ALA A 8 21.17 -17.40 30.05
C ALA A 8 19.77 -18.01 29.83
N LEU A 9 18.86 -17.82 30.78
CA LEU A 9 17.47 -18.25 30.66
C LEU A 9 16.74 -17.46 29.55
N ALA A 10 16.95 -16.14 29.48
CA ALA A 10 16.37 -15.31 28.43
C ALA A 10 16.80 -15.74 27.02
N TRP A 11 18.08 -16.08 26.84
CA TRP A 11 18.59 -16.59 25.57
C TRP A 11 18.01 -17.96 25.20
N GLN A 12 17.89 -18.87 26.17
CA GLN A 12 17.27 -20.18 25.96
C GLN A 12 15.80 -20.04 25.56
N GLN A 13 15.06 -19.17 26.26
CA GLN A 13 13.66 -18.85 25.96
C GLN A 13 13.50 -18.25 24.55
N TYR A 14 14.33 -17.27 24.20
CA TYR A 14 14.38 -16.67 22.87
C TYR A 14 14.59 -17.70 21.76
N ARG A 15 15.60 -18.59 21.91
CA ARG A 15 15.88 -19.64 20.91
C ARG A 15 14.73 -20.63 20.77
N SER A 16 14.05 -20.96 21.87
CA SER A 16 12.88 -21.84 21.85
C SER A 16 11.71 -21.20 21.11
N LEU A 17 11.42 -19.92 21.40
CA LEU A 17 10.36 -19.16 20.73
C LEU A 17 10.64 -18.95 19.23
N LEU A 18 11.90 -18.74 18.85
CA LEU A 18 12.27 -18.65 17.44
C LEU A 18 11.98 -19.96 16.70
N ARG A 19 12.31 -21.10 17.32
CA ARG A 19 11.98 -22.43 16.76
C ARG A 19 10.47 -22.64 16.69
N LYS A 20 9.71 -22.19 17.69
CA LYS A 20 8.23 -22.19 17.67
C LYS A 20 7.74 -21.38 16.46
N ASN A 21 8.21 -20.16 16.27
CA ASN A 21 7.77 -19.29 15.17
C ASN A 21 8.11 -19.89 13.80
N ALA A 22 9.30 -20.48 13.66
CA ALA A 22 9.69 -21.22 12.47
C ALA A 22 8.79 -22.43 12.19
N ALA A 23 8.48 -23.21 13.22
CA ALA A 23 7.58 -24.36 13.10
C ALA A 23 6.14 -23.93 12.77
N LEU A 24 5.66 -22.81 13.31
CA LEU A 24 4.35 -22.25 12.99
C LEU A 24 4.26 -21.78 11.54
N ALA A 25 5.27 -21.03 11.06
CA ALA A 25 5.34 -20.64 9.66
C ALA A 25 5.40 -21.87 8.73
N TRP A 26 6.13 -22.91 9.14
CA TRP A 26 6.19 -24.18 8.42
C TRP A 26 4.91 -25.01 8.47
N ARG A 27 4.05 -24.84 9.47
CA ARG A 27 2.70 -25.44 9.48
C ARG A 27 1.76 -24.65 8.57
N HIS A 28 1.89 -23.33 8.53
CA HIS A 28 1.12 -22.42 7.69
C HIS A 28 1.83 -22.03 6.38
N ARG A 29 2.47 -23.00 5.70
CA ARG A 29 3.32 -22.75 4.51
C ARG A 29 2.63 -21.96 3.41
N ARG A 30 1.32 -22.15 3.22
CA ARG A 30 0.54 -21.43 2.21
C ARG A 30 0.54 -19.92 2.46
N SER A 31 0.37 -19.50 3.73
CA SER A 31 0.36 -18.09 4.10
C SER A 31 1.73 -17.46 3.92
N SER A 32 2.80 -18.13 4.39
CA SER A 32 4.17 -17.64 4.23
C SER A 32 4.62 -17.62 2.77
N ALA A 33 4.22 -18.61 1.97
CA ALA A 33 4.50 -18.62 0.53
C ALA A 33 3.76 -17.50 -0.20
N LEU A 34 2.48 -17.26 0.12
CA LEU A 34 1.70 -16.15 -0.45
C LEU A 34 2.33 -14.79 -0.10
N GLN A 35 2.80 -14.61 1.13
CA GLN A 35 3.49 -13.39 1.54
C GLN A 35 4.77 -13.17 0.72
N LEU A 36 5.64 -14.18 0.62
CA LEU A 36 6.93 -14.07 -0.07
C LEU A 36 6.82 -13.98 -1.60
N LEU A 37 5.85 -14.68 -2.20
CA LEU A 37 5.64 -14.73 -3.65
C LEU A 37 4.61 -13.71 -4.16
N SER A 38 4.00 -12.92 -3.29
CA SER A 38 3.09 -11.83 -3.68
C SER A 38 3.75 -10.86 -4.66
N SER A 39 5.04 -10.56 -4.44
CA SER A 39 5.86 -9.73 -5.31
C SER A 39 5.90 -10.25 -6.74
N LEU A 40 6.04 -11.56 -6.96
CA LEU A 40 6.04 -12.16 -8.29
C LEU A 40 4.73 -11.89 -9.03
N LEU A 41 3.58 -12.06 -8.36
CA LEU A 41 2.27 -11.88 -8.96
C LEU A 41 2.02 -10.44 -9.39
N PHE A 42 2.32 -9.48 -8.51
CA PHE A 42 2.12 -8.06 -8.83
C PHE A 42 3.12 -7.56 -9.88
N ILE A 43 4.38 -7.98 -9.81
CA ILE A 43 5.40 -7.63 -10.82
C ILE A 43 5.03 -8.22 -12.19
N PHE A 44 4.53 -9.47 -12.22
CA PHE A 44 4.03 -10.08 -13.45
C PHE A 44 2.81 -9.33 -14.01
N LEU A 45 1.91 -8.83 -13.15
CA LEU A 45 0.79 -8.01 -13.59
C LEU A 45 1.25 -6.68 -14.20
N ILE A 46 2.23 -6.01 -13.59
CA ILE A 46 2.86 -4.80 -14.17
C ILE A 46 3.45 -5.13 -15.54
N PHE A 47 4.12 -6.28 -15.68
CA PHE A 47 4.70 -6.72 -16.95
C PHE A 47 3.63 -6.91 -18.04
N CYS A 48 2.49 -7.50 -17.69
CA CYS A 48 1.37 -7.65 -18.61
C CYS A 48 0.82 -6.28 -19.05
N ILE A 49 0.71 -5.32 -18.12
CA ILE A 49 0.25 -3.96 -18.42
C ILE A 49 1.25 -3.26 -19.34
N ASP A 50 2.55 -3.34 -19.06
CA ASP A 50 3.59 -2.73 -19.89
C ASP A 50 3.59 -3.29 -21.32
N ARG A 51 3.45 -4.61 -21.46
CA ARG A 51 3.30 -5.26 -22.77
C ARG A 51 2.04 -4.83 -23.50
N ALA A 52 0.92 -4.67 -22.81
CA ALA A 52 -0.32 -4.19 -23.40
C ALA A 52 -0.21 -2.72 -23.87
N VAL A 53 0.43 -1.86 -23.09
CA VAL A 53 0.68 -0.45 -23.43
C VAL A 53 1.57 -0.36 -24.67
N ARG A 54 2.69 -1.09 -24.71
CA ARG A 54 3.58 -1.13 -25.89
C ARG A 54 2.86 -1.65 -27.14
N SER A 55 2.04 -2.68 -26.99
CA SER A 55 1.25 -3.22 -28.11
C SER A 55 0.26 -2.20 -28.68
N ARG A 56 -0.39 -1.39 -27.82
CA ARG A 56 -1.34 -0.35 -28.22
C ARG A 56 -0.69 0.72 -29.10
N PHE A 57 0.56 1.07 -28.84
CA PHE A 57 1.29 2.13 -29.52
C PHE A 57 2.14 1.65 -30.70
N SER A 58 2.21 0.34 -30.95
CA SER A 58 3.07 -0.25 -31.99
C SER A 58 2.74 0.15 -33.44
N TYR A 59 1.51 0.58 -33.73
CA TYR A 59 1.03 0.85 -35.09
C TYR A 59 1.49 2.20 -35.68
N THR A 60 1.86 3.18 -34.84
CA THR A 60 2.33 4.47 -35.33
C THR A 60 3.86 4.50 -35.41
N THR A 61 4.39 5.09 -36.49
CA THR A 61 5.83 5.31 -36.68
C THR A 61 6.38 6.19 -35.56
N ALA A 62 5.54 7.02 -34.93
CA ALA A 62 5.92 7.91 -33.83
C ALA A 62 6.66 7.21 -32.68
N TYR A 63 6.40 5.93 -32.38
CA TYR A 63 7.08 5.17 -31.31
C TYR A 63 8.19 4.23 -31.82
N GLN A 64 8.63 4.41 -33.07
CA GLN A 64 9.70 3.62 -33.69
C GLN A 64 10.88 4.53 -34.04
N ASN A 65 12.09 3.97 -33.99
CA ASN A 65 13.28 4.67 -34.48
C ASN A 65 13.29 4.58 -36.01
N VAL A 66 12.82 5.63 -36.69
CA VAL A 66 12.74 5.69 -38.14
C VAL A 66 13.93 6.45 -38.69
N ARG A 67 14.94 5.72 -39.18
CA ARG A 67 16.15 6.30 -39.78
C ARG A 67 15.99 6.66 -41.26
N ASP A 68 15.23 5.86 -42.00
CA ASP A 68 14.92 6.10 -43.41
C ASP A 68 13.45 5.81 -43.69
N PRO A 69 12.59 6.83 -43.63
CA PRO A 69 11.17 6.66 -43.87
C PRO A 69 10.84 6.42 -45.34
N ARG A 70 9.81 5.62 -45.60
CA ARG A 70 9.34 5.35 -46.96
C ARG A 70 8.59 6.55 -47.52
N ALA A 71 8.92 6.95 -48.74
CA ALA A 71 8.19 8.00 -49.43
C ALA A 71 6.82 7.49 -49.91
N LEU A 72 5.77 8.22 -49.57
CA LEU A 72 4.42 8.10 -50.10
C LEU A 72 4.34 8.90 -51.41
N VAL A 73 4.44 8.22 -52.54
CA VAL A 73 4.42 8.85 -53.88
C VAL A 73 3.02 8.80 -54.45
N ALA A 74 2.48 9.96 -54.85
CA ALA A 74 1.18 10.10 -55.51
C ALA A 74 0.03 9.35 -54.79
N PRO A 75 -0.31 9.73 -53.55
CA PRO A 75 -1.32 9.01 -52.79
C PRO A 75 -2.69 9.10 -53.50
N PRO A 76 -3.40 7.97 -53.68
CA PRO A 76 -4.70 7.98 -54.35
C PRO A 76 -5.78 8.58 -53.44
N ILE A 77 -6.82 9.14 -54.05
CA ILE A 77 -8.04 9.49 -53.30
C ILE A 77 -8.68 8.16 -52.86
N PRO A 78 -8.76 7.88 -51.54
CA PRO A 78 -9.32 6.63 -51.04
C PRO A 78 -10.85 6.61 -51.20
N PRO A 79 -11.47 5.41 -51.24
CA PRO A 79 -12.92 5.29 -51.19
C PRO A 79 -13.48 5.89 -49.89
N CYS A 80 -14.66 6.50 -49.97
CA CYS A 80 -15.29 7.10 -48.80
C CYS A 80 -15.55 6.09 -47.66
N GLU A 81 -15.72 4.80 -47.98
CA GLU A 81 -15.86 3.70 -47.03
C GLU A 81 -14.67 3.53 -46.09
N ASP A 82 -13.47 3.97 -46.51
CA ASP A 82 -12.27 3.88 -45.68
C ASP A 82 -12.26 4.93 -44.57
N LYS A 83 -13.10 5.97 -44.65
CA LYS A 83 -13.22 7.02 -43.62
C LYS A 83 -13.87 6.48 -42.37
N PHE A 84 -13.27 6.79 -41.21
CA PHE A 84 -13.86 6.37 -39.95
C PHE A 84 -15.21 7.06 -39.69
N PHE A 85 -16.19 6.28 -39.22
CA PHE A 85 -17.55 6.74 -38.88
C PHE A 85 -18.35 7.33 -40.06
N VAL A 86 -17.98 6.99 -41.31
CA VAL A 86 -18.74 7.41 -42.50
C VAL A 86 -20.14 6.77 -42.52
N LYS A 87 -21.13 7.53 -42.98
CA LYS A 87 -22.51 7.06 -43.19
C LYS A 87 -22.72 6.67 -44.65
N THR A 88 -23.28 5.50 -44.90
CA THR A 88 -23.67 5.05 -46.24
C THR A 88 -25.10 5.51 -46.59
N PRO A 89 -25.38 5.94 -47.83
CA PRO A 89 -24.45 6.08 -48.96
C PRO A 89 -23.47 7.24 -48.78
N CYS A 90 -22.22 7.05 -49.22
CA CYS A 90 -21.13 8.03 -49.13
C CYS A 90 -20.53 8.34 -50.50
N TYR A 91 -19.92 9.52 -50.60
CA TYR A 91 -19.25 10.05 -51.80
C TYR A 91 -17.76 10.23 -51.52
N ASP A 92 -16.92 9.97 -52.53
CA ASP A 92 -15.45 10.06 -52.43
C ASP A 92 -15.00 11.52 -52.36
N PHE A 93 -15.64 12.43 -53.11
CA PHE A 93 -15.51 13.87 -52.92
C PHE A 93 -16.70 14.62 -53.56
N LEU A 94 -16.95 15.85 -53.11
CA LEU A 94 -17.88 16.79 -53.76
C LEU A 94 -17.11 17.83 -54.57
N TRP A 95 -17.77 18.54 -55.47
CA TRP A 95 -17.15 19.68 -56.14
C TRP A 95 -18.14 20.81 -56.46
N SER A 96 -17.64 22.04 -56.57
CA SER A 96 -18.39 23.20 -57.07
C SER A 96 -17.71 23.83 -58.29
N GLY A 97 -18.44 24.67 -59.02
CA GLY A 97 -17.98 25.28 -60.26
C GLY A 97 -18.64 24.70 -61.52
N GLY A 98 -19.76 23.99 -61.36
CA GLY A 98 -20.51 23.38 -62.48
C GLY A 98 -21.04 24.35 -63.53
N GLY A 99 -21.01 25.66 -63.24
CA GLY A 99 -21.35 26.70 -64.22
C GLY A 99 -20.30 26.95 -65.31
N SER A 100 -19.04 26.49 -65.12
CA SER A 100 -18.00 26.57 -66.16
C SER A 100 -18.01 25.31 -67.03
N ALA A 101 -17.89 25.48 -68.35
CA ALA A 101 -17.77 24.37 -69.30
C ALA A 101 -16.45 23.57 -69.13
N ARG A 102 -15.44 24.13 -68.45
CA ARG A 102 -14.11 23.51 -68.28
C ARG A 102 -14.02 22.62 -67.03
N VAL A 103 -14.84 22.87 -66.02
CA VAL A 103 -14.76 22.18 -64.72
C VAL A 103 -15.30 20.74 -64.76
N PRO A 104 -16.47 20.43 -65.38
CA PRO A 104 -16.94 19.04 -65.45
C PRO A 104 -15.96 18.09 -66.15
N PRO A 105 -15.36 18.43 -67.32
CA PRO A 105 -14.32 17.61 -67.94
C PRO A 105 -13.07 17.42 -67.07
N LEU A 106 -12.68 18.45 -66.31
CA LEU A 106 -11.57 18.39 -65.36
C LEU A 106 -11.85 17.39 -64.24
N VAL A 107 -13.04 17.44 -63.64
CA VAL A 107 -13.43 16.51 -62.57
C VAL A 107 -13.51 15.07 -63.10
N ASP A 108 -14.00 14.88 -64.33
CA ASP A 108 -13.99 13.57 -64.98
C ASP A 108 -12.56 13.05 -65.25
N ALA A 109 -11.58 13.94 -65.46
CA ALA A 109 -10.18 13.56 -65.56
C ALA A 109 -9.60 13.16 -64.19
N ILE A 110 -9.90 13.92 -63.12
CA ILE A 110 -9.51 13.58 -61.73
C ILE A 110 -10.01 12.19 -61.37
N ARG A 111 -11.28 11.93 -61.70
CA ARG A 111 -11.98 10.68 -61.45
C ARG A 111 -11.33 9.49 -62.18
N ARG A 112 -11.03 9.64 -63.47
CA ARG A 112 -10.45 8.58 -64.32
C ARG A 112 -8.97 8.31 -64.03
N ASN A 113 -8.21 9.36 -63.74
CA ASN A 113 -6.76 9.29 -63.51
C ASN A 113 -6.38 9.06 -62.04
N ASN A 114 -7.33 8.76 -61.16
CA ASN A 114 -7.03 8.45 -59.77
C ASN A 114 -6.15 7.18 -59.69
N PRO A 115 -4.94 7.25 -59.09
CA PRO A 115 -4.00 6.12 -59.07
C PRO A 115 -4.61 4.87 -58.43
N GLY A 116 -4.39 3.69 -59.04
CA GLY A 116 -4.83 2.40 -58.49
C GLY A 116 -6.35 2.13 -58.51
N ARG A 117 -7.21 3.16 -58.57
CA ARG A 117 -8.67 3.02 -58.63
C ARG A 117 -9.32 4.22 -59.33
N PRO A 118 -9.84 4.05 -60.57
CA PRO A 118 -10.75 5.03 -61.16
C PRO A 118 -12.00 5.18 -60.28
N ILE A 119 -12.38 6.41 -59.97
CA ILE A 119 -13.54 6.69 -59.11
C ILE A 119 -14.84 6.56 -59.96
N PRO A 120 -15.88 5.87 -59.49
CA PRO A 120 -17.16 5.82 -60.21
C PRO A 120 -17.84 7.20 -60.26
N ALA A 121 -18.57 7.51 -61.34
CA ALA A 121 -19.30 8.79 -61.44
C ALA A 121 -20.34 8.97 -60.31
N GLU A 122 -20.92 7.86 -59.84
CA GLU A 122 -21.88 7.81 -58.73
C GLU A 122 -21.30 8.23 -57.38
N LYS A 123 -19.96 8.19 -57.25
CA LYS A 123 -19.22 8.51 -56.02
C LYS A 123 -18.76 9.97 -55.97
N VAL A 124 -19.13 10.79 -56.96
CA VAL A 124 -18.78 12.21 -57.04
C VAL A 124 -20.06 13.00 -57.27
N LEU A 125 -20.26 14.07 -56.48
CA LEU A 125 -21.44 14.91 -56.60
C LEU A 125 -21.03 16.37 -56.85
N GLY A 126 -21.63 16.99 -57.86
CA GLY A 126 -21.29 18.33 -58.34
C GLY A 126 -22.36 19.37 -58.05
N PHE A 127 -21.92 20.58 -57.78
CA PHE A 127 -22.75 21.75 -57.46
C PHE A 127 -22.34 22.97 -58.29
N THR A 128 -23.20 23.98 -58.37
CA THR A 128 -22.88 25.19 -59.13
C THR A 128 -22.01 26.14 -58.30
N THR A 129 -22.36 26.36 -57.04
CA THR A 129 -21.67 27.29 -56.13
C THR A 129 -21.09 26.58 -54.89
N PRO A 130 -20.08 27.17 -54.22
CA PRO A 130 -19.58 26.66 -52.94
C PRO A 130 -20.66 26.62 -51.84
N ASP A 131 -21.57 27.60 -51.80
CA ASP A 131 -22.62 27.68 -50.77
C ASP A 131 -23.59 26.48 -50.83
N GLU A 132 -23.85 25.94 -52.03
CA GLU A 132 -24.67 24.73 -52.21
C GLU A 132 -23.97 23.49 -51.61
N VAL A 133 -22.64 23.42 -51.73
CA VAL A 133 -21.83 22.35 -51.12
C VAL A 133 -21.91 22.44 -49.60
N ASP A 134 -21.79 23.64 -49.04
CA ASP A 134 -21.86 23.88 -47.59
C ASP A 134 -23.24 23.50 -47.04
N ALA A 135 -24.32 23.93 -47.70
CA ALA A 135 -25.68 23.56 -47.33
C ALA A 135 -25.89 22.04 -47.38
N TRP A 136 -25.33 21.37 -48.40
CA TRP A 136 -25.42 19.91 -48.53
C TRP A 136 -24.63 19.18 -47.44
N LEU A 137 -23.39 19.59 -47.17
CA LEU A 137 -22.54 19.02 -46.13
C LEU A 137 -23.15 19.20 -44.73
N PHE A 138 -23.78 20.34 -44.47
CA PHE A 138 -24.52 20.61 -43.24
C PHE A 138 -25.73 19.67 -43.08
N ALA A 139 -26.50 19.47 -44.15
CA ALA A 139 -27.64 18.55 -44.15
C ALA A 139 -27.23 17.06 -44.10
N ASN A 140 -26.03 16.72 -44.57
CA ASN A 140 -25.53 15.35 -44.72
C ASN A 140 -24.20 15.11 -43.98
N PRO A 141 -24.20 15.17 -42.63
CA PRO A 141 -22.97 15.00 -41.86
C PRO A 141 -22.38 13.60 -42.05
N MET A 142 -21.04 13.53 -42.16
CA MET A 142 -20.26 12.30 -42.26
C MET A 142 -20.55 11.43 -43.50
N ARG A 143 -21.02 12.02 -44.61
CA ARG A 143 -21.22 11.30 -45.89
C ARG A 143 -20.12 11.53 -46.93
N CYS A 144 -19.23 12.49 -46.71
CA CYS A 144 -18.14 12.82 -47.61
C CYS A 144 -16.85 13.13 -46.84
N PRO A 145 -15.65 12.74 -47.32
CA PRO A 145 -14.38 13.14 -46.72
C PRO A 145 -14.01 14.61 -46.99
N GLY A 146 -14.35 15.15 -48.16
CA GLY A 146 -14.03 16.54 -48.53
C GLY A 146 -14.64 16.99 -49.85
N ALA A 147 -14.43 18.27 -50.20
CA ALA A 147 -14.93 18.91 -51.41
C ALA A 147 -13.85 19.75 -52.11
N LEU A 148 -13.98 19.90 -53.43
CA LEU A 148 -13.13 20.71 -54.30
C LEU A 148 -13.92 21.86 -54.91
N HIS A 149 -13.52 23.10 -54.67
CA HIS A 149 -14.20 24.28 -55.20
C HIS A 149 -13.39 24.85 -56.35
N PHE A 150 -13.86 24.73 -57.58
CA PHE A 150 -13.16 25.30 -58.73
C PHE A 150 -13.75 26.65 -59.12
N GLN A 151 -12.88 27.60 -59.48
CA GLN A 151 -13.25 28.88 -60.05
C GLN A 151 -12.40 29.15 -61.30
N ASP A 152 -13.09 29.21 -62.43
CA ASP A 152 -12.52 29.51 -63.74
C ASP A 152 -12.41 31.04 -63.88
N ILE A 153 -11.20 31.59 -63.84
CA ILE A 153 -10.97 33.04 -63.87
C ILE A 153 -10.76 33.49 -65.32
N ASN A 154 -9.78 32.88 -66.00
CA ASN A 154 -9.39 33.21 -67.37
C ASN A 154 -8.88 31.93 -68.10
N ALA A 155 -8.65 32.02 -69.42
CA ALA A 155 -8.14 30.88 -70.21
C ALA A 155 -6.86 30.24 -69.63
N THR A 156 -5.97 31.06 -69.06
CA THR A 156 -4.66 30.66 -68.50
C THR A 156 -4.65 30.54 -66.98
N GLN A 157 -5.72 30.92 -66.28
CA GLN A 157 -5.76 30.99 -64.83
C GLN A 157 -7.05 30.37 -64.29
N MET A 158 -6.89 29.36 -63.45
CA MET A 158 -7.97 28.71 -62.71
C MET A 158 -7.54 28.59 -61.26
N SER A 159 -8.43 28.91 -60.32
CA SER A 159 -8.20 28.73 -58.89
C SER A 159 -9.02 27.54 -58.38
N TYR A 160 -8.53 26.91 -57.32
CA TYR A 160 -9.25 25.86 -56.62
C TYR A 160 -9.14 26.06 -55.10
N GLY A 161 -10.16 25.63 -54.38
CA GLY A 161 -10.19 25.54 -52.92
C GLY A 161 -10.46 24.11 -52.49
N ILE A 162 -9.92 23.71 -51.33
CA ILE A 162 -10.16 22.39 -50.74
C ILE A 162 -10.89 22.59 -49.42
N GLN A 163 -11.99 21.87 -49.25
CA GLN A 163 -12.74 21.83 -48.01
C GLN A 163 -12.69 20.41 -47.44
N THR A 164 -12.01 20.22 -46.32
CA THR A 164 -11.94 18.92 -45.63
C THR A 164 -12.20 19.11 -44.14
N ASN A 165 -12.63 18.04 -43.46
CA ASN A 165 -12.73 18.05 -42.01
C ASN A 165 -11.33 17.87 -41.41
N SER A 166 -10.83 18.87 -40.69
CA SER A 166 -9.52 18.84 -40.03
C SER A 166 -9.50 18.06 -38.71
N THR A 167 -10.65 17.56 -38.24
CA THR A 167 -10.75 16.86 -36.95
C THR A 167 -10.22 15.44 -37.07
N PRO A 168 -9.12 15.06 -36.36
CA PRO A 168 -8.63 13.69 -36.35
C PRO A 168 -9.60 12.79 -35.58
N VAL A 169 -9.87 11.61 -36.12
CA VAL A 169 -10.78 10.63 -35.51
C VAL A 169 -10.03 9.34 -35.21
N ALA A 170 -10.38 8.69 -34.10
CA ALA A 170 -9.73 7.46 -33.66
C ALA A 170 -10.73 6.31 -33.58
N ARG A 171 -10.33 5.14 -34.07
CA ARG A 171 -11.11 3.89 -33.97
C ARG A 171 -10.18 2.78 -33.48
N ARG A 172 -10.50 2.17 -32.33
CA ARG A 172 -9.72 1.04 -31.76
C ARG A 172 -8.19 1.30 -31.67
N GLY A 173 -7.79 2.54 -31.37
CA GLY A 173 -6.37 2.92 -31.23
C GLY A 173 -5.66 3.29 -32.53
N THR A 174 -6.28 3.12 -33.70
CA THR A 174 -5.78 3.69 -34.96
C THR A 174 -6.34 5.10 -35.12
N TYR A 175 -5.45 6.06 -35.37
CA TYR A 175 -5.79 7.45 -35.68
C TYR A 175 -5.88 7.62 -37.20
N GLU A 176 -6.92 8.32 -37.64
CA GLU A 176 -7.07 8.78 -39.02
C GLU A 176 -6.67 10.25 -39.08
N ASP A 177 -5.56 10.54 -39.75
CA ASP A 177 -5.14 11.90 -40.08
C ASP A 177 -5.87 12.34 -41.36
N PRO A 178 -6.83 13.28 -41.28
CA PRO A 178 -7.60 13.69 -42.45
C PRO A 178 -6.76 14.46 -43.47
N THR A 179 -5.67 15.10 -43.04
CA THR A 179 -4.80 15.87 -43.93
C THR A 179 -4.04 14.93 -44.86
N PHE A 180 -3.34 13.93 -44.32
CA PHE A 180 -2.58 12.97 -45.15
C PHE A 180 -3.47 11.97 -45.88
N LYS A 181 -4.60 11.56 -45.28
CA LYS A 181 -5.47 10.55 -45.89
C LYS A 181 -6.42 11.09 -46.96
N PHE A 182 -6.90 12.34 -46.84
CA PHE A 182 -7.91 12.89 -47.75
C PHE A 182 -7.52 14.23 -48.38
N GLN A 183 -7.06 15.20 -47.58
CA GLN A 183 -6.75 16.55 -48.10
C GLN A 183 -5.64 16.55 -49.15
N ILE A 184 -4.52 15.90 -48.84
CA ILE A 184 -3.35 15.83 -49.73
C ILE A 184 -3.66 15.08 -51.03
N PRO A 185 -4.28 13.89 -51.03
CA PRO A 185 -4.69 13.22 -52.26
C PRO A 185 -5.61 14.07 -53.15
N LEU A 186 -6.58 14.78 -52.56
CA LEU A 186 -7.47 15.68 -53.29
C LEU A 186 -6.70 16.85 -53.91
N GLN A 187 -5.76 17.43 -53.16
CA GLN A 187 -4.92 18.52 -53.64
C GLN A 187 -4.08 18.09 -54.85
N VAL A 188 -3.31 17.01 -54.70
CA VAL A 188 -2.41 16.52 -55.75
C VAL A 188 -3.19 16.13 -57.00
N ALA A 189 -4.36 15.52 -56.85
CA ALA A 189 -5.21 15.16 -57.98
C ALA A 189 -5.77 16.38 -58.72
N ALA A 190 -6.27 17.39 -57.98
CA ALA A 190 -6.77 18.64 -58.56
C ALA A 190 -5.66 19.39 -59.30
N GLU A 191 -4.52 19.58 -58.65
CA GLU A 191 -3.34 20.25 -59.19
C GLU A 191 -2.82 19.58 -60.48
N ARG A 192 -2.68 18.24 -60.47
CA ARG A 192 -2.21 17.48 -61.63
C ARG A 192 -3.11 17.65 -62.85
N GLU A 193 -4.42 17.49 -62.69
CA GLU A 193 -5.36 17.60 -63.82
C GLU A 193 -5.56 19.05 -64.26
N MET A 194 -5.48 20.01 -63.33
CA MET A 194 -5.48 21.44 -63.69
C MET A 194 -4.26 21.82 -64.52
N ALA A 195 -3.06 21.32 -64.16
CA ALA A 195 -1.86 21.56 -64.96
C ALA A 195 -2.00 20.97 -66.38
N ARG A 196 -2.51 19.74 -66.52
CA ARG A 196 -2.78 19.12 -67.83
C ARG A 196 -3.76 19.94 -68.66
N LEU A 197 -4.81 20.45 -68.03
CA LEU A 197 -5.82 21.28 -68.71
C LEU A 197 -5.26 22.63 -69.17
N ILE A 198 -4.45 23.29 -68.34
CA ILE A 198 -3.88 24.62 -68.65
C ILE A 198 -2.75 24.51 -69.69
N LEU A 199 -1.91 23.48 -69.59
CA LEU A 199 -0.80 23.24 -70.54
C LEU A 199 -1.27 22.64 -71.87
N GLY A 200 -2.47 22.03 -71.90
CA GLY A 200 -2.97 21.32 -73.07
C GLY A 200 -2.24 19.99 -73.37
N ASP A 201 -1.41 19.51 -72.43
CA ASP A 201 -0.67 18.25 -72.55
C ASP A 201 -1.28 17.17 -71.62
N PRO A 202 -1.99 16.16 -72.16
CA PRO A 202 -2.58 15.09 -71.35
C PRO A 202 -1.51 14.15 -70.74
N ASN A 203 -0.30 14.13 -71.27
CA ASN A 203 0.80 13.27 -70.81
C ASN A 203 1.70 13.94 -69.77
N PHE A 204 1.40 15.18 -69.38
CA PHE A 204 2.16 15.87 -68.35
C PHE A 204 2.19 15.06 -67.05
N SER A 205 3.41 14.74 -66.60
CA SER A 205 3.65 13.97 -65.37
C SER A 205 3.91 14.92 -64.20
N TRP A 206 2.98 14.96 -63.25
CA TRP A 206 3.16 15.63 -61.97
C TRP A 206 2.97 14.60 -60.85
N THR A 207 4.05 14.30 -60.14
CA THR A 207 4.03 13.41 -58.96
C THR A 207 4.61 14.13 -57.76
N VAL A 208 3.84 14.19 -56.67
CA VAL A 208 4.30 14.69 -55.38
C VAL A 208 4.56 13.51 -54.45
N GLY A 209 5.72 13.50 -53.80
CA GLY A 209 6.11 12.50 -52.82
C GLY A 209 6.18 13.10 -51.42
N PHE A 210 5.54 12.46 -50.45
CA PHE A 210 5.62 12.83 -49.05
C PHE A 210 6.54 11.87 -48.32
N LYS A 211 7.46 12.39 -47.53
CA LYS A 211 8.35 11.59 -46.69
C LYS A 211 8.35 12.23 -45.31
N GLU A 212 8.02 11.43 -44.29
CA GLU A 212 8.16 11.88 -42.90
C GLU A 212 9.63 12.18 -42.60
N PHE A 213 9.91 13.03 -41.61
CA PHE A 213 11.29 13.26 -41.19
C PHE A 213 11.84 12.00 -40.52
N ALA A 214 13.14 11.74 -40.67
CA ALA A 214 13.79 10.75 -39.82
C ALA A 214 13.69 11.23 -38.36
N HIS A 215 13.17 10.39 -37.48
CA HIS A 215 12.92 10.75 -36.10
C HIS A 215 13.19 9.57 -35.15
N PRO A 216 13.63 9.84 -33.92
CA PRO A 216 13.71 8.81 -32.89
C PRO A 216 12.29 8.39 -32.44
N ALA A 217 12.19 7.22 -31.81
CA ALA A 217 10.97 6.82 -31.15
C ALA A 217 10.59 7.85 -30.08
N THR A 218 9.40 8.42 -30.20
CA THR A 218 8.78 9.20 -29.12
C THR A 218 8.56 8.26 -27.95
N GLU A 219 8.78 8.72 -26.72
CA GLU A 219 8.67 7.85 -25.56
C GLU A 219 7.20 7.61 -25.18
N THR A 220 6.83 6.35 -24.94
CA THR A 220 5.55 6.03 -24.31
C THR A 220 5.60 6.35 -22.82
N PHE A 221 4.47 6.72 -22.22
CA PHE A 221 4.35 6.81 -20.77
C PHE A 221 4.96 5.58 -20.08
N SER A 222 5.96 5.77 -19.22
CA SER A 222 6.55 4.67 -18.46
C SER A 222 5.49 4.06 -17.55
N THR A 223 5.06 2.84 -17.88
CA THR A 223 4.07 2.07 -17.10
C THR A 223 4.51 1.95 -15.64
N ILE A 224 5.82 1.80 -15.42
CA ILE A 224 6.39 1.69 -14.07
C ILE A 224 6.32 3.03 -13.34
N ALA A 225 6.57 4.16 -14.02
CA ALA A 225 6.52 5.46 -13.37
C ALA A 225 5.10 5.83 -12.89
N GLN A 226 4.06 5.44 -13.63
CA GLN A 226 2.67 5.74 -13.26
C GLN A 226 2.00 4.67 -12.41
N ALA A 227 2.07 3.40 -12.83
CA ALA A 227 1.38 2.30 -12.15
C ALA A 227 2.27 1.59 -11.13
N GLY A 228 3.59 1.62 -11.30
CA GLY A 228 4.55 0.94 -10.44
C GLY A 228 4.41 1.30 -8.97
N PRO A 229 4.31 2.59 -8.57
CA PRO A 229 4.12 2.94 -7.17
C PRO A 229 2.94 2.21 -6.51
N THR A 230 1.80 2.14 -7.18
CA THR A 230 0.60 1.49 -6.63
C THR A 230 0.81 0.02 -6.38
N PHE A 231 1.42 -0.68 -7.35
CA PHE A 231 1.71 -2.10 -7.21
C PHE A 231 2.81 -2.38 -6.20
N PHE A 232 3.86 -1.55 -6.12
CA PHE A 232 4.91 -1.67 -5.11
C PHE A 232 4.38 -1.47 -3.69
N LEU A 233 3.44 -0.54 -3.50
CA LEU A 233 2.72 -0.41 -2.23
C LEU A 233 1.90 -1.68 -1.94
N ALA A 234 1.16 -2.20 -2.92
CA ALA A 234 0.36 -3.42 -2.75
C ALA A 234 1.21 -4.63 -2.35
N ILE A 235 2.38 -4.82 -2.98
CA ILE A 235 3.35 -5.88 -2.63
C ILE A 235 3.74 -5.79 -1.16
N ALA A 236 4.17 -4.62 -0.71
CA ALA A 236 4.64 -4.43 0.66
C ALA A 236 3.49 -4.46 1.69
N MET A 237 2.30 -3.98 1.33
CA MET A 237 1.12 -3.99 2.21
C MET A 237 0.47 -5.35 2.36
N PHE A 238 0.64 -6.24 1.39
CA PHE A 238 0.14 -7.61 1.51
C PHE A 238 0.76 -8.31 2.73
N GLY A 239 2.08 -8.20 2.93
CA GLY A 239 2.76 -8.74 4.12
C GLY A 239 2.25 -8.14 5.43
N PHE A 240 2.04 -6.83 5.46
CA PHE A 240 1.51 -6.12 6.63
C PHE A 240 0.14 -6.65 7.10
N VAL A 241 -0.79 -6.94 6.16
CA VAL A 241 -2.12 -7.46 6.50
C VAL A 241 -2.06 -8.85 7.14
N PHE A 242 -1.14 -9.72 6.70
CA PHE A 242 -0.95 -11.02 7.36
C PHE A 242 -0.30 -10.89 8.73
N GLN A 243 0.67 -9.99 8.86
CA GLN A 243 1.39 -9.75 10.12
C GLN A 243 0.46 -9.25 11.22
N ILE A 244 -0.39 -8.27 10.92
CA ILE A 244 -1.37 -7.78 11.89
C ILE A 244 -2.38 -8.87 12.27
N SER A 245 -2.83 -9.69 11.32
CA SER A 245 -3.75 -10.80 11.57
C SER A 245 -3.11 -11.86 12.48
N ALA A 246 -1.85 -12.22 12.24
CA ALA A 246 -1.11 -13.18 13.06
C ALA A 246 -0.92 -12.69 14.50
N LEU A 247 -0.54 -11.42 14.68
CA LEU A 247 -0.40 -10.77 15.99
C LEU A 247 -1.72 -10.80 16.79
N VAL A 248 -2.82 -10.40 16.13
CA VAL A 248 -4.13 -10.36 16.79
C VAL A 248 -4.65 -11.77 17.06
N THR A 249 -4.35 -12.74 16.20
CA THR A 249 -4.70 -14.16 16.46
C THR A 249 -3.99 -14.70 17.70
N GLU A 250 -2.70 -14.42 17.87
CA GLU A 250 -1.95 -14.85 19.06
C GLU A 250 -2.47 -14.17 20.34
N LYS A 251 -2.88 -12.91 20.24
CA LYS A 251 -3.53 -12.14 21.30
C LYS A 251 -4.93 -12.68 21.65
N GLU A 252 -5.74 -12.98 20.65
CA GLU A 252 -7.10 -13.52 20.79
C GLU A 252 -7.10 -14.89 21.48
N LEU A 253 -6.14 -15.75 21.10
CA LEU A 253 -5.91 -17.05 21.74
C LEU A 253 -5.24 -16.96 23.12
N LYS A 254 -4.90 -15.75 23.58
CA LYS A 254 -4.22 -15.48 24.86
C LYS A 254 -2.92 -16.27 25.04
N LEU A 255 -2.27 -16.68 23.95
CA LEU A 255 -1.07 -17.52 24.00
C LEU A 255 0.08 -16.82 24.73
N ARG A 256 0.24 -15.51 24.52
CA ARG A 256 1.23 -14.70 25.26
C ARG A 256 0.98 -14.74 26.77
N GLN A 257 -0.27 -14.68 27.22
CA GLN A 257 -0.62 -14.73 28.64
C GLN A 257 -0.29 -16.10 29.23
N ALA A 258 -0.65 -17.19 28.53
CA ALA A 258 -0.31 -18.54 28.95
C ALA A 258 1.21 -18.74 29.08
N MET A 259 2.00 -18.21 28.13
CA MET A 259 3.47 -18.27 28.20
C MET A 259 4.05 -17.41 29.34
N SER A 260 3.43 -16.26 29.64
CA SER A 260 3.83 -15.40 30.76
C SER A 260 3.61 -16.10 32.11
N ILE A 261 2.50 -16.83 32.29
CA ILE A 261 2.22 -17.66 33.48
C ILE A 261 3.27 -18.77 33.66
N MET A 262 3.80 -19.31 32.55
CA MET A 262 4.89 -20.30 32.57
C MET A 262 6.26 -19.70 32.91
N GLY A 263 6.37 -18.39 33.17
CA GLY A 263 7.61 -17.72 33.52
C GLY A 263 8.46 -17.26 32.33
N LEU A 264 7.84 -17.05 31.16
CA LEU A 264 8.51 -16.48 29.99
C LEU A 264 8.82 -15.00 30.19
N TYR A 265 10.06 -14.57 29.92
CA TYR A 265 10.38 -13.15 29.88
C TYR A 265 9.68 -12.45 28.70
N GLU A 266 8.98 -11.35 28.98
CA GLU A 266 8.32 -10.52 27.95
C GLU A 266 9.32 -10.03 26.89
N SER A 267 10.56 -9.70 27.29
CA SER A 267 11.63 -9.29 26.38
C SER A 267 12.00 -10.38 25.36
N ALA A 268 12.04 -11.65 25.78
CA ALA A 268 12.30 -12.78 24.89
C ALA A 268 11.17 -12.98 23.88
N TYR A 269 9.92 -12.72 24.27
CA TYR A 269 8.76 -12.74 23.37
C TYR A 269 8.88 -11.68 22.27
N TRP A 270 9.05 -10.41 22.65
CA TRP A 270 9.14 -9.30 21.69
C TRP A 270 10.32 -9.47 20.74
N LEU A 271 11.50 -9.86 21.24
CA LEU A 271 12.68 -10.10 20.42
C LEU A 271 12.48 -11.28 19.47
N SER A 272 11.90 -12.39 19.93
CA SER A 272 11.65 -13.55 19.09
C SER A 272 10.68 -13.24 17.95
N TRP A 273 9.63 -12.47 18.24
CA TRP A 273 8.69 -12.06 17.20
C TRP A 273 9.36 -11.11 16.21
N LEU A 274 9.98 -10.04 16.72
CA LEU A 274 10.61 -9.01 15.89
C LEU A 274 11.67 -9.63 14.96
N THR A 275 12.50 -10.54 15.46
CA THR A 275 13.56 -11.18 14.65
C THR A 275 13.00 -12.15 13.61
N TRP A 276 11.95 -12.91 13.94
CA TRP A 276 11.31 -13.81 12.97
C TRP A 276 10.68 -13.03 11.81
N GLU A 277 10.00 -11.94 12.13
CA GLU A 277 9.27 -11.18 11.13
C GLU A 277 10.17 -10.24 10.35
N ALA A 278 11.22 -9.69 10.97
CA ALA A 278 12.30 -9.02 10.25
C ALA A 278 13.01 -9.95 9.25
N LEU A 279 13.14 -11.25 9.56
CA LEU A 279 13.69 -12.22 8.61
C LEU A 279 12.74 -12.42 7.41
N LEU A 280 11.44 -12.53 7.65
CA LEU A 280 10.45 -12.66 6.58
C LEU A 280 10.38 -11.41 5.69
N THR A 281 10.44 -10.20 6.28
CA THR A 281 10.46 -8.95 5.50
C THR A 281 11.77 -8.78 4.73
N LEU A 282 12.90 -9.23 5.27
CA LEU A 282 14.18 -9.26 4.55
C LEU A 282 14.09 -10.12 3.28
N LEU A 283 13.54 -11.33 3.41
CA LEU A 283 13.34 -12.24 2.26
C LEU A 283 12.34 -11.67 1.25
N SER A 284 11.23 -11.09 1.72
CA SER A 284 10.22 -10.43 0.88
C SER A 284 10.79 -9.26 0.08
N ALA A 285 11.56 -8.38 0.73
CA ALA A 285 12.23 -7.26 0.07
C ALA A 285 13.24 -7.75 -0.96
N LEU A 286 14.04 -8.78 -0.64
CA LEU A 286 14.98 -9.39 -1.57
C LEU A 286 14.26 -9.93 -2.81
N PHE A 287 13.19 -10.72 -2.63
CA PHE A 287 12.40 -11.27 -3.73
C PHE A 287 11.75 -10.19 -4.60
N THR A 288 11.28 -9.09 -3.99
CA THR A 288 10.71 -7.97 -4.74
C THR A 288 11.72 -7.38 -5.73
N VAL A 289 12.96 -7.16 -5.30
CA VAL A 289 14.01 -6.61 -6.18
C VAL A 289 14.48 -7.67 -7.19
N LEU A 290 14.65 -8.93 -6.78
CA LEU A 290 15.07 -10.02 -7.68
C LEU A 290 14.05 -10.29 -8.79
N PHE A 291 12.76 -10.35 -8.47
CA PHE A 291 11.72 -10.51 -9.49
C PHE A 291 11.62 -9.27 -10.38
N GLY A 292 11.79 -8.06 -9.82
CA GLY A 292 11.85 -6.83 -10.62
C GLY A 292 12.97 -6.87 -11.67
N MET A 293 14.15 -7.35 -11.28
CA MET A 293 15.28 -7.55 -12.19
C MET A 293 15.05 -8.69 -13.19
N MET A 294 14.37 -9.78 -12.78
CA MET A 294 14.03 -10.91 -13.66
C MET A 294 13.18 -10.47 -14.87
N PHE A 295 12.22 -9.57 -14.67
CA PHE A 295 11.39 -9.02 -15.74
C PHE A 295 12.05 -7.87 -16.53
N ARG A 296 13.30 -7.50 -16.20
CA ARG A 296 14.11 -6.48 -16.88
C ARG A 296 13.47 -5.10 -16.98
N PHE A 297 12.92 -4.63 -15.86
CA PHE A 297 12.41 -3.27 -15.77
C PHE A 297 13.55 -2.27 -15.51
N ASP A 298 13.60 -1.17 -16.28
CA ASP A 298 14.65 -0.14 -16.17
C ASP A 298 14.74 0.46 -14.76
N PHE A 299 13.60 0.59 -14.07
CA PHE A 299 13.53 0.99 -12.66
C PHE A 299 14.40 0.11 -11.73
N PHE A 300 14.45 -1.21 -11.97
CA PHE A 300 15.21 -2.15 -11.16
C PHE A 300 16.64 -2.39 -11.68
N LEU A 301 16.89 -2.15 -12.97
CA LEU A 301 18.20 -2.37 -13.59
C LEU A 301 19.13 -1.16 -13.46
N ASN A 302 18.59 0.06 -13.63
CA ASN A 302 19.39 1.28 -13.64
C ASN A 302 19.64 1.81 -12.22
N ASN A 303 18.66 1.68 -11.31
CA ASN A 303 18.89 2.03 -9.91
C ASN A 303 19.74 0.97 -9.22
N SER A 304 20.65 1.41 -8.33
CA SER A 304 21.52 0.48 -7.62
C SER A 304 20.71 -0.49 -6.72
N PHE A 305 21.09 -1.77 -6.77
CA PHE A 305 20.45 -2.84 -6.00
C PHE A 305 20.32 -2.50 -4.50
N GLY A 306 21.39 -1.96 -3.91
CA GLY A 306 21.42 -1.60 -2.49
C GLY A 306 20.37 -0.56 -2.11
N ILE A 307 20.12 0.43 -2.97
CA ILE A 307 19.11 1.47 -2.71
C ILE A 307 17.71 0.87 -2.69
N LEU A 308 17.38 0.07 -3.72
CA LEU A 308 16.07 -0.55 -3.83
C LEU A 308 15.84 -1.54 -2.69
N PHE A 309 16.80 -2.41 -2.42
CA PHE A 309 16.70 -3.42 -1.36
C PHE A 309 16.48 -2.78 0.01
N ILE A 310 17.28 -1.77 0.37
CA ILE A 310 17.14 -1.08 1.67
C ILE A 310 15.83 -0.32 1.75
N LEU A 311 15.37 0.32 0.65
CA LEU A 311 14.10 1.02 0.64
C LEU A 311 12.92 0.09 0.94
N PHE A 312 12.81 -1.01 0.20
CA PHE A 312 11.73 -1.99 0.41
C PHE A 312 11.83 -2.65 1.78
N PHE A 313 13.04 -2.99 2.24
CA PHE A 313 13.27 -3.59 3.54
C PHE A 313 12.88 -2.66 4.70
N LEU A 314 13.37 -1.41 4.69
CA LEU A 314 13.08 -0.42 5.74
C LEU A 314 11.59 -0.05 5.75
N PHE A 315 10.94 0.06 4.58
CA PHE A 315 9.51 0.32 4.52
C PHE A 315 8.69 -0.82 5.13
N GLN A 316 8.97 -2.08 4.76
CA GLN A 316 8.30 -3.24 5.33
C GLN A 316 8.57 -3.37 6.83
N LEU A 317 9.79 -3.10 7.28
CA LEU A 317 10.16 -3.08 8.70
C LEU A 317 9.41 -1.97 9.47
N ASN A 318 9.27 -0.78 8.89
CA ASN A 318 8.51 0.30 9.51
C ASN A 318 7.02 -0.07 9.66
N MET A 319 6.44 -0.65 8.61
CA MET A 319 5.06 -1.16 8.65
C MET A 319 4.89 -2.29 9.66
N LEU A 320 5.92 -3.06 9.95
CA LEU A 320 5.94 -4.03 11.04
C LEU A 320 5.76 -3.37 12.41
N GLY A 321 6.52 -2.30 12.68
CA GLY A 321 6.36 -1.48 13.88
C GLY A 321 4.95 -0.91 13.99
N PHE A 322 4.41 -0.42 12.89
CA PHE A 322 3.03 0.08 12.81
C PHE A 322 2.00 -1.04 13.07
N ALA A 323 2.21 -2.26 12.56
CA ALA A 323 1.34 -3.41 12.78
C ALA A 323 1.26 -3.78 14.27
N PHE A 324 2.41 -3.79 14.96
CA PHE A 324 2.44 -3.98 16.40
C PHE A 324 1.61 -2.94 17.14
N MET A 325 1.74 -1.66 16.77
CA MET A 325 0.97 -0.60 17.40
C MET A 325 -0.53 -0.79 17.18
N ILE A 326 -0.99 -1.06 15.96
CA ILE A 326 -2.42 -1.25 15.67
C ILE A 326 -2.96 -2.51 16.37
N SER A 327 -2.15 -3.57 16.48
CA SER A 327 -2.56 -4.82 17.16
C SER A 327 -2.94 -4.63 18.63
N THR A 328 -2.47 -3.54 19.27
CA THR A 328 -2.85 -3.21 20.65
C THR A 328 -4.33 -2.79 20.74
N PHE A 329 -4.85 -2.10 19.72
CA PHE A 329 -6.24 -1.61 19.65
C PHE A 329 -7.24 -2.64 19.10
N VAL A 330 -6.76 -3.64 18.35
CA VAL A 330 -7.62 -4.68 17.77
C VAL A 330 -7.69 -5.89 18.70
N ALA A 331 -8.91 -6.37 18.97
CA ALA A 331 -9.15 -7.52 19.86
C ALA A 331 -9.45 -8.83 19.13
N LYS A 332 -10.02 -8.78 17.91
CA LYS A 332 -10.45 -9.94 17.13
C LYS A 332 -9.68 -10.04 15.81
N ALA A 333 -9.20 -11.22 15.45
CA ALA A 333 -8.40 -11.46 14.24
C ALA A 333 -9.16 -11.11 12.95
N ALA A 334 -10.47 -11.40 12.90
CA ALA A 334 -11.32 -11.04 11.77
C ALA A 334 -11.45 -9.52 11.55
N SER A 335 -11.35 -8.72 12.61
CA SER A 335 -11.34 -7.26 12.50
C SER A 335 -9.96 -6.74 12.03
N ALA A 336 -8.89 -7.44 12.42
CA ALA A 336 -7.52 -7.05 12.08
C ALA A 336 -7.27 -7.00 10.57
N THR A 337 -7.82 -7.96 9.82
CA THR A 337 -7.72 -7.97 8.35
C THR A 337 -8.45 -6.78 7.73
N THR A 338 -9.64 -6.45 8.22
CA THR A 338 -10.42 -5.29 7.74
C THR A 338 -9.70 -3.98 8.02
N VAL A 339 -9.14 -3.83 9.23
CA VAL A 339 -8.32 -2.66 9.59
C VAL A 339 -7.08 -2.58 8.70
N GLY A 340 -6.41 -3.70 8.43
CA GLY A 340 -5.27 -3.78 7.52
C GLY A 340 -5.60 -3.29 6.11
N PHE A 341 -6.74 -3.74 5.54
CA PHE A 341 -7.20 -3.27 4.23
C PHE A 341 -7.64 -1.81 4.23
N ALA A 342 -8.25 -1.30 5.31
CA ALA A 342 -8.57 0.11 5.43
C ALA A 342 -7.30 0.98 5.43
N ILE A 343 -6.25 0.56 6.15
CA ILE A 343 -4.93 1.22 6.13
C ILE A 343 -4.31 1.17 4.74
N PHE A 344 -4.44 0.05 4.03
CA PHE A 344 -3.98 -0.06 2.64
C PHE A 344 -4.70 0.93 1.71
N ILE A 345 -6.03 1.04 1.81
CA ILE A 345 -6.80 1.99 0.99
C ILE A 345 -6.40 3.43 1.31
N ILE A 346 -6.27 3.78 2.60
CA ILE A 346 -5.79 5.10 3.01
C ILE A 346 -4.38 5.34 2.47
N GLY A 347 -3.47 4.37 2.60
CA GLY A 347 -2.12 4.39 2.03
C GLY A 347 -2.09 4.62 0.53
N PHE A 348 -2.97 3.97 -0.22
CA PHE A 348 -3.11 4.17 -1.65
C PHE A 348 -3.58 5.59 -1.98
N LEU A 349 -4.60 6.10 -1.29
CA LEU A 349 -5.11 7.45 -1.51
C LEU A 349 -4.07 8.52 -1.18
N THR A 350 -3.38 8.41 -0.05
CA THR A 350 -2.35 9.39 0.34
C THR A 350 -1.12 9.31 -0.54
N GLN A 351 -0.76 8.13 -1.03
CA GLN A 351 0.30 7.96 -2.02
C GLN A 351 -0.03 8.66 -3.35
N LEU A 352 -1.28 8.61 -3.82
CA LEU A 352 -1.69 9.36 -5.01
C LEU A 352 -1.46 10.85 -4.80
N VAL A 353 -1.89 11.38 -3.64
CA VAL A 353 -1.68 12.78 -3.26
C VAL A 353 -0.19 13.16 -3.27
N THR A 354 0.68 12.27 -2.77
CA THR A 354 2.14 12.47 -2.83
C THR A 354 2.70 12.43 -4.24
N THR A 355 2.18 11.56 -5.09
CA THR A 355 2.59 11.49 -6.49
C THR A 355 2.21 12.76 -7.27
N PHE A 356 1.09 13.39 -6.89
CA PHE A 356 0.65 14.68 -7.44
C PHE A 356 1.40 15.91 -6.88
N GLY A 357 2.39 15.73 -6.01
CA GLY A 357 3.32 16.79 -5.61
C GLY A 357 3.09 17.41 -4.22
N PHE A 358 2.16 16.89 -3.41
CA PHE A 358 1.97 17.34 -2.02
C PHE A 358 2.64 16.38 -1.01
N PRO A 359 3.37 16.82 0.03
CA PRO A 359 3.81 18.18 0.37
C PRO A 359 5.32 18.42 0.07
N TYR A 360 5.98 17.52 -0.66
CA TYR A 360 7.45 17.54 -0.89
C TYR A 360 7.86 18.51 -2.01
N SER A 361 7.30 19.71 -1.99
CA SER A 361 7.66 20.82 -2.90
C SER A 361 7.95 22.09 -2.09
N ASN A 362 8.68 23.03 -2.69
CA ASN A 362 9.09 24.28 -2.02
C ASN A 362 7.91 25.19 -1.67
N THR A 363 6.72 24.90 -2.20
CA THR A 363 5.48 25.64 -1.95
C THR A 363 4.86 25.39 -0.58
N TYR A 364 5.17 24.26 0.07
CA TYR A 364 4.53 23.87 1.34
C TYR A 364 5.49 24.00 2.52
N GLU A 365 5.00 24.44 3.67
CA GLU A 365 5.84 24.55 4.87
C GLU A 365 6.34 23.19 5.40
N ALA A 366 7.47 23.20 6.11
CA ALA A 366 8.08 22.01 6.69
C ALA A 366 7.17 21.25 7.68
N TYR A 367 6.23 21.97 8.31
CA TYR A 367 5.26 21.38 9.24
C TYR A 367 4.36 20.33 8.55
N TYR A 368 3.77 20.67 7.39
CA TYR A 368 2.94 19.74 6.62
C TYR A 368 3.74 18.51 6.18
N ARG A 369 5.00 18.70 5.76
CA ARG A 369 5.92 17.62 5.38
C ARG A 369 6.18 16.66 6.54
N THR A 370 6.41 17.21 7.73
CA THR A 370 6.69 16.43 8.95
C THR A 370 5.48 15.58 9.35
N ILE A 371 4.28 16.19 9.41
CA ILE A 371 3.04 15.45 9.73
C ILE A 371 2.76 14.35 8.72
N TRP A 372 2.88 14.69 7.43
CA TRP A 372 2.63 13.74 6.35
C TRP A 372 3.62 12.56 6.37
N SER A 373 4.86 12.80 6.80
CA SER A 373 5.92 11.80 6.85
C SER A 373 5.81 10.80 8.01
N PHE A 374 4.97 11.06 9.03
CA PHE A 374 4.71 10.06 10.08
C PHE A 374 4.01 8.82 9.53
N PHE A 375 3.20 8.97 8.48
CA PHE A 375 2.52 7.84 7.86
C PHE A 375 3.46 7.15 6.85
N PRO A 376 3.93 5.91 7.10
CA PRO A 376 4.99 5.29 6.32
C PRO A 376 4.75 5.22 4.80
N PRO A 377 3.52 4.93 4.30
CA PRO A 377 3.25 4.88 2.86
C PRO A 377 3.58 6.17 2.12
N ASN A 378 3.49 7.32 2.77
CA ASN A 378 3.74 8.63 2.13
C ASN A 378 5.23 8.84 1.84
N VAL A 379 6.08 8.52 2.81
CA VAL A 379 7.54 8.62 2.65
C VAL A 379 8.03 7.61 1.61
N PHE A 380 7.43 6.42 1.59
CA PHE A 380 7.70 5.40 0.59
C PHE A 380 7.28 5.84 -0.83
N ALA A 381 6.10 6.45 -0.96
CA ALA A 381 5.63 7.01 -2.23
C ALA A 381 6.60 8.05 -2.79
N GLN A 382 7.12 8.95 -1.95
CA GLN A 382 8.11 9.94 -2.36
C GLN A 382 9.42 9.28 -2.83
N ALA A 383 9.88 8.24 -2.14
CA ALA A 383 11.07 7.50 -2.54
C ALA A 383 10.92 6.87 -3.93
N LEU A 384 9.75 6.26 -4.18
CA LEU A 384 9.43 5.67 -5.48
C LEU A 384 9.31 6.72 -6.58
N ASN A 385 8.80 7.92 -6.27
CA ASN A 385 8.73 9.04 -7.20
C ASN A 385 10.13 9.51 -7.62
N ILE A 386 11.03 9.72 -6.65
CA ILE A 386 12.43 10.11 -6.92
C ILE A 386 13.15 9.06 -7.77
N LEU A 387 13.03 7.78 -7.41
CA LEU A 387 13.66 6.68 -8.15
C LEU A 387 13.03 6.45 -9.53
N GLY A 388 11.72 6.67 -9.64
CA GLY A 388 10.97 6.58 -10.89
C GLY A 388 11.38 7.68 -11.87
N LYS A 389 11.45 8.94 -11.41
CA LYS A 389 11.95 10.08 -12.18
C LYS A 389 13.39 9.87 -12.66
N ALA A 390 14.25 9.31 -11.81
CA ALA A 390 15.64 9.00 -12.16
C ALA A 390 15.80 7.85 -13.18
N THR A 391 14.71 7.21 -13.58
CA THR A 391 14.69 6.15 -14.61
C THR A 391 13.56 6.38 -15.62
N ALA A 392 13.13 7.64 -15.76
CA ALA A 392 12.01 8.00 -16.60
C ALA A 392 12.35 7.82 -18.08
N THR A 393 13.57 8.22 -18.48
CA THR A 393 14.07 8.06 -19.84
C THR A 393 15.12 6.95 -19.93
N PRO A 394 15.29 6.29 -21.09
CA PRO A 394 16.33 5.26 -21.29
C PRO A 394 17.77 5.81 -21.17
N GLU A 395 17.96 7.11 -21.33
CA GLU A 395 19.25 7.78 -21.15
C GLU A 395 19.60 7.98 -19.67
N ASP A 396 18.59 7.95 -18.78
CA ASP A 396 18.78 8.11 -17.35
C ASP A 396 19.42 6.86 -16.73
N LYS A 397 20.62 7.06 -16.18
CA LYS A 397 21.43 6.00 -15.58
C LYS A 397 20.96 5.57 -14.18
N GLY A 398 19.83 6.07 -13.67
CA GLY A 398 19.34 5.77 -12.33
C GLY A 398 20.17 6.40 -11.20
N ILE A 399 19.81 6.09 -9.95
CA ILE A 399 20.53 6.55 -8.75
C ILE A 399 21.55 5.49 -8.32
N SER A 400 22.83 5.88 -8.29
CA SER A 400 23.90 5.08 -7.70
C SER A 400 24.00 5.26 -6.18
N TRP A 401 24.59 4.28 -5.49
CA TRP A 401 24.75 4.30 -4.03
C TRP A 401 25.43 5.57 -3.48
N ASN A 402 26.39 6.12 -4.23
CA ASN A 402 27.15 7.31 -3.84
C ASN A 402 26.32 8.60 -4.00
N GLN A 403 25.35 8.59 -4.91
CA GLN A 403 24.49 9.75 -5.23
C GLN A 403 23.22 9.81 -4.36
N ARG A 404 23.01 8.88 -3.43
CA ARG A 404 21.78 8.85 -2.60
C ARG A 404 21.57 10.09 -1.73
N LYS A 405 22.66 10.78 -1.38
CA LYS A 405 22.68 11.99 -0.53
C LYS A 405 22.59 13.29 -1.33
N THR A 406 22.68 13.20 -2.65
CA THR A 406 22.71 14.36 -3.53
C THR A 406 21.39 14.48 -4.27
N CYS A 407 20.89 15.70 -4.33
CA CYS A 407 19.80 16.05 -5.23
C CYS A 407 20.26 15.93 -6.69
N GLN A 408 19.37 15.44 -7.56
CA GLN A 408 19.67 15.33 -8.98
C GLN A 408 19.72 16.71 -9.64
N SER A 409 20.63 16.88 -10.61
CA SER A 409 20.89 18.16 -11.27
C SER A 409 19.71 18.74 -12.05
N PHE A 410 18.72 17.92 -12.40
CA PHE A 410 17.52 18.33 -13.14
C PHE A 410 16.36 18.77 -12.23
N GLU A 411 16.48 18.61 -10.90
CA GLU A 411 15.40 18.90 -9.96
C GLU A 411 15.73 20.18 -9.17
N THR A 412 15.15 21.31 -9.57
CA THR A 412 15.38 22.61 -8.93
C THR A 412 14.79 22.72 -7.52
N ASP A 413 13.82 21.85 -7.19
CA ASP A 413 13.08 21.84 -5.92
C ASP A 413 13.32 20.57 -5.09
N CYS A 414 14.57 20.11 -5.01
CA CYS A 414 14.89 18.94 -4.19
C CYS A 414 14.96 19.28 -2.69
N ILE A 415 13.93 18.85 -1.96
CA ILE A 415 13.79 19.06 -0.51
C ILE A 415 14.26 17.88 0.33
N ILE A 416 14.04 16.66 -0.16
CA ILE A 416 14.26 15.42 0.59
C ILE A 416 15.04 14.43 -0.29
N THR A 417 16.14 13.92 0.25
CA THR A 417 16.99 12.93 -0.43
C THR A 417 16.59 11.51 -0.06
N VAL A 418 17.11 10.53 -0.79
CA VAL A 418 16.88 9.10 -0.47
C VAL A 418 17.46 8.74 0.90
N ASP A 419 18.56 9.36 1.30
CA ASP A 419 19.17 9.17 2.63
C ASP A 419 18.25 9.71 3.75
N ASP A 420 17.63 10.88 3.56
CA ASP A 420 16.66 11.45 4.51
C ASP A 420 15.43 10.56 4.67
N ILE A 421 14.97 9.95 3.57
CA ILE A 421 13.87 8.97 3.56
C ILE A 421 14.23 7.75 4.41
N TYR A 422 15.45 7.24 4.32
CA TYR A 422 15.89 6.13 5.18
C TYR A 422 15.91 6.52 6.65
N ILE A 423 16.39 7.72 6.98
CA ILE A 423 16.39 8.23 8.35
C ILE A 423 14.94 8.33 8.87
N TRP A 424 14.02 8.83 8.05
CA TRP A 424 12.59 8.88 8.40
C TRP A 424 11.99 7.50 8.64
N LEU A 425 12.24 6.52 7.77
CA LEU A 425 11.72 5.16 7.92
C LEU A 425 12.26 4.46 9.18
N ILE A 426 13.55 4.63 9.48
CA ILE A 426 14.17 4.08 10.70
C ILE A 426 13.61 4.76 11.95
N SER A 427 13.51 6.09 11.94
CA SER A 427 13.06 6.87 13.10
C SER A 427 11.60 6.57 13.43
N THR A 428 10.74 6.50 12.40
CA THR A 428 9.31 6.17 12.58
C THR A 428 9.11 4.70 12.98
N PHE A 429 9.95 3.76 12.51
CA PHE A 429 9.91 2.38 13.00
C PHE A 429 10.10 2.30 14.52
N PHE A 430 11.13 2.95 15.06
CA PHE A 430 11.37 2.97 16.51
C PHE A 430 10.25 3.67 17.27
N LEU A 431 9.71 4.77 16.72
CA LEU A 431 8.55 5.46 17.28
C LEU A 431 7.36 4.50 17.40
N TRP A 432 6.97 3.83 16.32
CA TRP A 432 5.81 2.91 16.34
C TRP A 432 6.03 1.73 17.27
N PHE A 433 7.26 1.18 17.32
CA PHE A 433 7.61 0.09 18.22
C PHE A 433 7.54 0.50 19.70
N ILE A 434 8.05 1.68 20.05
CA ILE A 434 7.94 2.22 21.41
C ILE A 434 6.48 2.48 21.77
N LEU A 435 5.70 3.08 20.87
CA LEU A 435 4.26 3.29 21.05
C LEU A 435 3.51 1.97 21.23
N ALA A 436 3.89 0.91 20.50
CA ALA A 436 3.30 -0.42 20.66
C ALA A 436 3.52 -0.98 22.06
N ILE A 437 4.75 -0.93 22.58
CA ILE A 437 5.06 -1.37 23.95
C ILE A 437 4.32 -0.51 24.98
N TYR A 438 4.22 0.80 24.74
CA TYR A 438 3.51 1.74 25.62
C TYR A 438 2.02 1.40 25.70
N PHE A 439 1.34 1.28 24.56
CA PHE A 439 -0.10 0.99 24.52
C PHE A 439 -0.45 -0.42 24.98
N ASP A 440 0.40 -1.42 24.71
CA ASP A 440 0.21 -2.80 25.20
C ASP A 440 0.20 -2.89 26.74
N ASN A 441 0.92 -2.00 27.43
CA ASN A 441 0.92 -1.96 28.90
C ASN A 441 -0.21 -1.11 29.49
N ILE A 442 -0.71 -0.11 28.76
CA ILE A 442 -1.72 0.85 29.25
C ILE A 442 -3.15 0.40 28.97
N ILE A 443 -3.40 -0.16 27.79
CA ILE A 443 -4.71 -0.65 27.41
C ILE A 443 -4.99 -1.89 28.27
N PRO A 444 -6.06 -1.90 29.08
CA PRO A 444 -6.33 -3.01 29.97
C PRO A 444 -6.54 -4.28 29.14
N ASN A 445 -5.72 -5.30 29.42
CA ASN A 445 -5.97 -6.66 28.94
C ASN A 445 -7.34 -7.14 29.44
N VAL A 446 -7.88 -8.19 28.83
CA VAL A 446 -9.21 -8.78 29.11
C VAL A 446 -9.51 -9.02 30.60
N ASN A 447 -8.48 -9.05 31.47
CA ASN A 447 -8.58 -9.24 32.92
C ASN A 447 -8.58 -7.93 33.74
N GLY A 448 -8.65 -6.75 33.11
CA GLY A 448 -8.97 -5.46 33.76
C GLY A 448 -7.84 -4.76 34.53
N VAL A 449 -6.63 -5.31 34.58
CA VAL A 449 -5.51 -4.73 35.35
C VAL A 449 -4.75 -3.71 34.49
N ARG A 450 -4.81 -2.42 34.86
CA ARG A 450 -3.99 -1.36 34.25
C ARG A 450 -2.61 -1.30 34.93
N LYS A 451 -1.53 -1.34 34.14
CA LYS A 451 -0.16 -1.11 34.65
C LYS A 451 0.13 0.39 34.71
N SER A 452 1.08 0.80 35.56
CA SER A 452 1.53 2.19 35.67
C SER A 452 2.05 2.73 34.32
N VAL A 453 1.82 4.02 34.05
CA VAL A 453 2.16 4.71 32.79
C VAL A 453 3.65 4.58 32.42
N PHE A 454 4.54 4.50 33.41
CA PHE A 454 6.00 4.37 33.21
C PHE A 454 6.54 2.96 33.48
N TYR A 455 5.67 1.95 33.58
CA TYR A 455 6.09 0.59 33.94
C TYR A 455 7.09 -0.03 32.94
N PHE A 456 7.00 0.32 31.65
CA PHE A 456 7.91 -0.18 30.60
C PHE A 456 9.36 0.32 30.74
N LEU A 457 9.59 1.45 31.45
CA LEU A 457 10.92 2.00 31.71
C LEU A 457 11.60 1.35 32.93
N THR A 458 10.86 0.55 33.70
CA THR A 458 11.43 -0.09 34.90
C THR A 458 12.33 -1.28 34.49
N PRO A 459 13.55 -1.40 35.04
CA PRO A 459 14.43 -2.53 34.74
C PRO A 459 13.81 -3.88 35.06
N SER A 460 12.87 -3.94 36.02
CA SER A 460 12.11 -5.15 36.37
C SER A 460 11.25 -5.69 35.21
N TYR A 461 10.77 -4.83 34.30
CA TYR A 461 10.03 -5.27 33.11
C TYR A 461 10.91 -6.09 32.16
N TRP A 462 12.16 -5.66 31.96
CA TRP A 462 13.08 -6.27 30.99
C TRP A 462 13.91 -7.42 31.55
N THR A 463 14.24 -7.36 32.84
CA THR A 463 15.13 -8.33 33.51
C THR A 463 14.38 -9.42 34.28
N GLY A 464 13.05 -9.29 34.39
CA GLY A 464 12.17 -10.19 35.14
C GLY A 464 12.58 -10.44 36.58
N LYS A 465 13.37 -9.53 37.19
CA LYS A 465 13.47 -9.44 38.64
C LYS A 465 12.11 -8.98 39.14
N GLY A 466 11.39 -9.88 39.80
CA GLY A 466 10.02 -9.70 40.31
C GLY A 466 9.90 -8.57 41.33
N GLY A 467 9.91 -7.31 40.86
CA GLY A 467 9.48 -6.18 41.65
C GLY A 467 7.99 -6.31 41.93
N LYS A 468 7.57 -6.09 43.19
CA LYS A 468 6.15 -6.05 43.60
C LYS A 468 5.35 -5.24 42.58
N MET A 469 4.49 -5.92 41.83
CA MET A 469 3.73 -5.34 40.73
C MET A 469 2.67 -4.39 41.30
N ARG A 470 2.94 -3.08 41.34
CA ARG A 470 2.00 -2.06 41.83
C ARG A 470 1.03 -1.66 40.72
N GLU A 471 -0.26 -1.79 40.97
CA GLU A 471 -1.35 -1.38 40.07
C GLU A 471 -1.29 0.15 39.87
N GLY A 472 -1.36 0.62 38.62
CA GLY A 472 -1.18 2.03 38.27
C GLY A 472 -2.45 2.85 38.52
N GLY A 473 -2.52 3.57 39.64
CA GLY A 473 -3.53 4.61 39.87
C GLY A 473 -3.05 5.99 39.40
N LEU A 474 -3.88 6.72 38.66
CA LEU A 474 -3.68 8.16 38.42
C LEU A 474 -3.91 8.87 39.76
N CYS A 475 -2.84 9.40 40.38
CA CYS A 475 -2.84 10.10 41.67
C CYS A 475 -3.36 9.29 42.88
N SER A 476 -2.47 8.59 43.58
CA SER A 476 -2.69 8.20 44.98
C SER A 476 -2.04 9.20 45.94
N CYS A 477 -2.56 10.43 45.99
CA CYS A 477 -2.25 11.42 47.04
C CYS A 477 -3.37 11.48 48.09
N PHE A 478 -3.95 10.33 48.45
CA PHE A 478 -4.82 10.22 49.62
C PHE A 478 -4.26 9.16 50.56
N GLY A 479 -4.18 9.55 51.83
CA GLY A 479 -3.39 8.93 52.88
C GLY A 479 -3.58 7.43 53.09
N SER A 480 -2.58 6.86 53.75
CA SER A 480 -2.59 5.53 54.34
C SER A 480 -3.69 5.42 55.40
N ASN A 481 -4.93 5.20 54.99
CA ASN A 481 -5.95 4.69 55.89
C ASN A 481 -5.97 3.16 55.78
N ARG A 482 -5.55 2.48 56.85
CA ARG A 482 -5.84 1.07 57.08
C ARG A 482 -7.36 0.92 57.06
N PRO A 483 -7.97 0.15 56.14
CA PRO A 483 -9.38 -0.17 56.25
C PRO A 483 -9.56 -1.08 57.45
N ALA A 484 -10.48 -0.70 58.36
CA ALA A 484 -10.94 -1.56 59.43
C ALA A 484 -11.45 -2.88 58.84
N ASP A 485 -11.12 -4.00 59.48
CA ASP A 485 -11.64 -5.31 59.12
C ASP A 485 -13.15 -5.32 59.41
N ASP A 486 -13.95 -5.45 58.34
CA ASP A 486 -15.38 -5.75 58.47
C ASP A 486 -15.50 -7.15 59.08
N ALA A 487 -15.76 -7.19 60.38
CA ALA A 487 -16.09 -8.39 61.13
C ALA A 487 -17.47 -8.92 60.72
N SER A 488 -17.52 -9.73 59.66
CA SER A 488 -18.56 -10.77 59.56
C SER A 488 -18.25 -11.87 60.57
N PRO A 489 -19.26 -12.54 61.17
CA PRO A 489 -19.01 -13.71 62.00
C PRO A 489 -18.23 -14.71 61.13
N THR A 490 -16.98 -14.94 61.54
CA THR A 490 -16.06 -15.83 60.83
C THR A 490 -16.17 -17.17 61.53
N ASP A 491 -16.39 -18.24 60.78
CA ASP A 491 -16.57 -19.58 61.34
C ASP A 491 -15.34 -19.99 62.18
N GLU A 492 -15.57 -20.80 63.22
CA GLU A 492 -14.53 -21.16 64.21
C GLU A 492 -13.35 -21.88 63.55
N ASP A 493 -13.62 -22.72 62.56
CA ASP A 493 -12.61 -23.43 61.75
C ASP A 493 -11.72 -22.46 60.96
N VAL A 494 -12.31 -21.43 60.33
CA VAL A 494 -11.58 -20.40 59.59
C VAL A 494 -10.65 -19.60 60.51
N LEU A 495 -11.13 -19.28 61.73
CA LEU A 495 -10.32 -18.59 62.73
C LEU A 495 -9.17 -19.46 63.27
N THR A 496 -9.40 -20.77 63.46
CA THR A 496 -8.33 -21.70 63.88
C THR A 496 -7.23 -21.81 62.84
N GLU A 497 -7.60 -21.95 61.56
CA GLU A 497 -6.64 -22.01 60.45
C GLU A 497 -5.90 -20.67 60.29
N GLU A 498 -6.60 -19.54 60.37
CA GLU A 498 -5.97 -18.22 60.28
C GLU A 498 -4.93 -18.00 61.40
N ASN A 499 -5.25 -18.39 62.63
CA ASN A 499 -4.31 -18.29 63.75
C ASN A 499 -3.11 -19.23 63.58
N LEU A 500 -3.34 -20.47 63.12
CA LEU A 500 -2.28 -21.43 62.83
C LEU A 500 -1.31 -20.90 61.78
N VAL A 501 -1.80 -20.37 60.65
CA VAL A 501 -0.96 -19.80 59.59
C VAL A 501 -0.21 -18.56 60.08
N LYS A 502 -0.85 -17.71 60.92
CA LYS A 502 -0.19 -16.52 61.51
C LYS A 502 0.93 -16.90 62.47
N GLU A 503 0.72 -17.91 63.32
CA GLU A 503 1.75 -18.42 64.23
C GLU A 503 2.94 -19.01 63.47
N GLN A 504 2.68 -19.85 62.47
CA GLN A 504 3.73 -20.40 61.59
C GLN A 504 4.47 -19.30 60.82
N ALA A 505 3.75 -18.29 60.33
CA ALA A 505 4.35 -17.15 59.65
C ALA A 505 5.21 -16.27 60.58
N ALA A 506 4.84 -16.17 61.86
CA ALA A 506 5.59 -15.44 62.88
C ALA A 506 6.84 -16.20 63.36
N GLY A 507 6.76 -17.54 63.45
CA GLY A 507 7.87 -18.42 63.81
C GLY A 507 8.89 -18.66 62.69
N ASN A 508 8.57 -18.30 61.44
CA ASN A 508 9.35 -18.66 60.25
C ASN A 508 9.55 -20.19 60.09
N GLU A 509 8.72 -20.99 60.76
CA GLU A 509 8.73 -22.44 60.65
C GLU A 509 7.98 -22.84 59.38
N VAL A 510 8.68 -23.54 58.49
CA VAL A 510 8.12 -24.10 57.25
C VAL A 510 7.82 -25.56 57.51
N ASP A 511 6.54 -25.89 57.68
CA ASP A 511 6.11 -27.28 57.77
C ASP A 511 6.39 -27.98 56.42
N PRO A 512 7.21 -29.06 56.38
CA PRO A 512 7.49 -29.78 55.15
C PRO A 512 6.26 -30.43 54.49
N GLY A 513 5.14 -30.56 55.22
CA GLY A 513 3.86 -31.03 54.71
C GLY A 513 3.07 -30.00 53.89
N VAL A 514 3.43 -28.70 53.95
CA VAL A 514 2.69 -27.62 53.28
C VAL A 514 3.31 -27.30 51.92
N ALA A 515 2.50 -27.37 50.86
CA ALA A 515 2.93 -27.05 49.49
C ALA A 515 2.89 -25.54 49.21
N VAL A 516 1.81 -24.87 49.63
CA VAL A 516 1.60 -23.42 49.44
C VAL A 516 1.00 -22.83 50.71
N GLN A 517 1.64 -21.78 51.21
CA GLN A 517 1.16 -21.01 52.36
C GLN A 517 0.72 -19.62 51.90
N ILE A 518 -0.55 -19.29 52.11
CA ILE A 518 -1.15 -18.00 51.74
C ILE A 518 -1.22 -17.12 52.97
N ARG A 519 -0.58 -15.94 52.94
CA ARG A 519 -0.48 -15.02 54.09
C ARG A 519 -1.22 -13.72 53.79
N GLY A 520 -2.46 -13.61 54.27
CA GLY A 520 -3.25 -12.37 54.23
C GLY A 520 -3.54 -11.85 52.82
N LEU A 521 -3.79 -12.75 51.87
CA LEU A 521 -4.00 -12.41 50.45
C LEU A 521 -5.20 -11.47 50.29
N ARG A 522 -4.95 -10.27 49.78
CA ARG A 522 -5.97 -9.22 49.59
C ARG A 522 -5.97 -8.75 48.14
N LYS A 523 -7.16 -8.69 47.55
CA LYS A 523 -7.37 -8.07 46.23
C LYS A 523 -8.54 -7.11 46.28
N THR A 524 -8.24 -5.83 46.08
CA THR A 524 -9.21 -4.74 46.01
C THR A 524 -9.09 -4.11 44.63
N TYR A 525 -10.19 -4.06 43.89
CA TYR A 525 -10.26 -3.34 42.63
C TYR A 525 -10.61 -1.88 42.91
N PRO A 526 -9.83 -0.92 42.36
CA PRO A 526 -10.12 0.49 42.55
C PRO A 526 -11.47 0.86 41.94
N GLY A 527 -12.17 1.82 42.56
CA GLY A 527 -13.41 2.36 42.02
C GLY A 527 -13.17 3.06 40.68
N SER A 528 -14.11 2.91 39.74
CA SER A 528 -14.08 3.64 38.46
C SER A 528 -14.72 5.02 38.63
N PHE A 529 -14.04 6.04 38.09
CA PHE A 529 -14.58 7.39 37.90
C PHE A 529 -14.99 7.55 36.43
N ASN A 530 -16.28 7.67 36.16
CA ASN A 530 -16.79 7.84 34.80
C ASN A 530 -17.20 9.31 34.61
N MET A 531 -16.49 10.05 33.75
CA MET A 531 -16.86 11.42 33.34
C MET A 531 -17.72 11.35 32.08
N GLY A 532 -19.03 11.41 32.25
CA GLY A 532 -19.96 11.73 31.17
C GLY A 532 -20.19 13.23 31.06
N CYS A 533 -20.70 13.70 29.92
CA CYS A 533 -20.83 15.12 29.55
C CYS A 533 -21.58 16.00 30.58
N CYS A 534 -22.36 15.44 31.54
CA CYS A 534 -23.01 16.22 32.60
C CYS A 534 -23.16 15.53 33.98
N LYS A 535 -22.57 14.34 34.26
CA LYS A 535 -22.64 13.69 35.59
C LYS A 535 -21.38 12.87 35.89
N CYS A 536 -20.69 13.20 36.99
CA CYS A 536 -19.61 12.39 37.54
C CYS A 536 -20.20 11.27 38.41
N ARG A 537 -19.95 10.00 38.06
CA ARG A 537 -20.34 8.84 38.88
C ARG A 537 -19.08 8.16 39.40
N THR A 538 -18.88 8.24 40.71
CA THR A 538 -17.78 7.55 41.41
C THR A 538 -18.31 6.23 41.97
N THR A 539 -17.71 5.11 41.58
CA THR A 539 -18.02 3.79 42.17
C THR A 539 -17.09 3.52 43.36
N LYS A 540 -17.61 2.87 44.41
CA LYS A 540 -16.78 2.48 45.57
C LYS A 540 -15.79 1.38 45.17
N PRO A 541 -14.61 1.29 45.83
CA PRO A 541 -13.68 0.18 45.64
C PRO A 541 -14.36 -1.16 45.92
N PHE A 542 -14.10 -2.16 45.08
CA PHE A 542 -14.67 -3.50 45.22
C PHE A 542 -13.63 -4.45 45.83
N HIS A 543 -13.89 -4.94 47.04
CA HIS A 543 -13.03 -5.91 47.72
C HIS A 543 -13.40 -7.32 47.27
N SER A 544 -12.56 -7.93 46.43
CA SER A 544 -12.77 -9.27 45.89
C SER A 544 -12.23 -10.39 46.79
N VAL A 545 -11.14 -10.13 47.52
CA VAL A 545 -10.56 -11.04 48.51
C VAL A 545 -10.15 -10.21 49.73
N LYS A 546 -10.68 -10.55 50.90
CA LYS A 546 -10.58 -9.77 52.14
C LYS A 546 -9.48 -10.24 53.11
N GLY A 547 -8.34 -10.73 52.62
CA GLY A 547 -7.23 -11.16 53.48
C GLY A 547 -7.31 -12.65 53.84
N LEU A 548 -7.09 -13.52 52.86
CA LEU A 548 -7.15 -14.98 53.02
C LEU A 548 -5.86 -15.52 53.66
N TRP A 549 -6.00 -16.35 54.70
CA TRP A 549 -4.92 -17.07 55.39
C TRP A 549 -5.23 -18.57 55.35
N VAL A 550 -4.46 -19.35 54.58
CA VAL A 550 -4.71 -20.78 54.38
C VAL A 550 -3.39 -21.49 54.08
N ASN A 551 -3.18 -22.67 54.68
CA ASN A 551 -2.18 -23.64 54.26
C ASN A 551 -2.79 -24.65 53.28
N LEU A 552 -2.08 -24.91 52.18
CA LEU A 552 -2.41 -25.97 51.24
C LEU A 552 -1.42 -27.12 51.43
N GLU A 553 -1.92 -28.24 51.95
CA GLU A 553 -1.12 -29.44 52.18
C GLU A 553 -0.64 -30.07 50.86
N LYS A 554 0.49 -30.74 50.94
CA LYS A 554 1.09 -31.46 49.83
C LYS A 554 0.32 -32.75 49.55
N ASP A 555 0.22 -33.10 48.27
CA ASP A 555 -0.42 -34.34 47.79
C ASP A 555 -1.91 -34.47 48.12
N GLN A 556 -2.59 -33.36 48.46
CA GLN A 556 -4.05 -33.31 48.67
C GLN A 556 -4.78 -32.57 47.53
N LEU A 557 -6.03 -32.98 47.28
CA LEU A 557 -6.92 -32.30 46.35
C LEU A 557 -7.64 -31.15 47.07
N PHE A 558 -7.25 -29.92 46.76
CA PHE A 558 -7.90 -28.72 47.31
C PHE A 558 -8.88 -28.10 46.31
N CYS A 559 -10.13 -27.88 46.74
CA CYS A 559 -11.20 -27.31 45.91
C CYS A 559 -11.77 -26.05 46.56
N LEU A 560 -11.79 -24.93 45.83
CA LEU A 560 -12.47 -23.71 46.27
C LEU A 560 -13.96 -23.77 45.89
N LEU A 561 -14.83 -23.90 46.89
CA LEU A 561 -16.29 -23.93 46.74
C LEU A 561 -16.91 -22.69 47.40
N GLY A 562 -18.01 -22.19 46.82
CA GLY A 562 -18.72 -21.03 47.37
C GLY A 562 -19.62 -20.33 46.36
N PRO A 563 -20.43 -19.34 46.77
CA PRO A 563 -21.35 -18.62 45.89
C PRO A 563 -20.61 -17.78 44.84
N ASN A 564 -21.32 -17.42 43.75
CA ASN A 564 -20.79 -16.52 42.73
C ASN A 564 -20.43 -15.16 43.35
N GLY A 565 -19.24 -14.65 43.05
CA GLY A 565 -18.73 -13.40 43.63
C GLY A 565 -17.91 -13.53 44.91
N ALA A 566 -17.75 -14.74 45.47
CA ALA A 566 -16.94 -14.99 46.68
C ALA A 566 -15.41 -14.85 46.49
N GLY A 567 -14.94 -14.46 45.31
CA GLY A 567 -13.50 -14.25 45.05
C GLY A 567 -12.70 -15.49 44.62
N LYS A 568 -13.32 -16.68 44.46
CA LYS A 568 -12.64 -17.95 44.07
C LYS A 568 -11.69 -17.82 42.87
N THR A 569 -12.21 -17.35 41.74
CA THR A 569 -11.42 -17.16 40.51
C THR A 569 -10.35 -16.08 40.68
N THR A 570 -10.63 -15.06 41.50
CA THR A 570 -9.67 -13.99 41.81
C THR A 570 -8.53 -14.49 42.67
N THR A 571 -8.80 -15.34 43.67
CA THR A 571 -7.79 -16.01 44.49
C THR A 571 -6.86 -16.83 43.61
N ILE A 572 -7.41 -17.67 42.71
CA ILE A 572 -6.61 -18.45 41.77
C ILE A 572 -5.82 -17.55 40.82
N SER A 573 -6.42 -16.47 40.30
CA SER A 573 -5.74 -15.53 39.39
C SER A 573 -4.60 -14.78 40.06
N CYS A 574 -4.72 -14.48 41.36
CA CYS A 574 -3.66 -13.89 42.17
C CYS A 574 -2.53 -14.88 42.44
N LEU A 575 -2.84 -16.13 42.78
CA LEU A 575 -1.83 -17.17 43.04
C LEU A 575 -1.07 -17.58 41.77
N THR A 576 -1.74 -17.58 40.62
CA THR A 576 -1.15 -17.89 39.31
C THR A 576 -0.44 -16.68 38.67
N GLY A 577 -0.43 -15.52 39.32
CA GLY A 577 0.27 -14.32 38.83
C GLY A 577 -0.43 -13.58 37.67
N ILE A 578 -1.66 -13.95 37.31
CA ILE A 578 -2.45 -13.28 36.28
C ILE A 578 -2.92 -11.89 36.74
N THR A 579 -3.29 -11.77 38.01
CA THR A 579 -3.71 -10.51 38.64
C THR A 579 -2.77 -10.14 39.79
N PRO A 580 -2.24 -8.91 39.85
CA PRO A 580 -1.37 -8.50 40.94
C PRO A 580 -2.18 -8.38 42.24
N ILE A 581 -1.56 -8.81 43.34
CA ILE A 581 -2.12 -8.72 44.69
C ILE A 581 -2.10 -7.27 45.19
N THR A 582 -3.13 -6.86 45.94
CA THR A 582 -3.20 -5.52 46.57
C THR A 582 -2.53 -5.52 47.95
N GLY A 583 -2.48 -6.68 48.62
CA GLY A 583 -1.83 -6.90 49.90
C GLY A 583 -1.71 -8.38 50.24
N GLY A 584 -0.92 -8.70 51.27
CA GLY A 584 -0.52 -10.07 51.60
C GLY A 584 0.70 -10.54 50.81
N ASP A 585 1.16 -11.75 51.10
CA ASP A 585 2.21 -12.47 50.37
C ASP A 585 1.86 -13.97 50.35
N GLY A 586 2.43 -14.74 49.41
CA GLY A 586 2.25 -16.20 49.33
C GLY A 586 3.61 -16.88 49.17
N GLN A 587 3.87 -17.92 49.95
CA GLN A 587 5.10 -18.71 49.88
C GLN A 587 4.79 -20.09 49.32
N CYS A 588 5.60 -20.54 48.36
CA CYS A 588 5.48 -21.85 47.73
C CYS A 588 6.74 -22.65 48.05
N HIS A 589 6.58 -23.78 48.75
CA HIS A 589 7.70 -24.54 49.30
C HIS A 589 8.02 -25.82 48.50
N SER A 590 7.09 -26.32 47.66
CA SER A 590 7.31 -27.50 46.82
C SER A 590 6.44 -27.48 45.54
N LEU A 591 7.06 -27.34 44.36
CA LEU A 591 6.39 -27.41 43.05
C LEU A 591 6.66 -28.75 42.35
N LYS A 592 5.76 -29.72 42.52
CA LYS A 592 5.57 -30.81 41.55
C LYS A 592 4.15 -30.70 40.99
N GLN A 593 4.06 -30.01 39.86
CA GLN A 593 2.96 -30.08 38.88
C GLN A 593 1.56 -29.73 39.40
N TRP A 594 1.19 -28.45 39.28
CA TRP A 594 -0.20 -28.00 39.41
C TRP A 594 -0.94 -28.25 38.09
N LEU A 595 -1.98 -29.09 38.12
CA LEU A 595 -2.98 -29.15 37.05
C LEU A 595 -4.13 -28.25 37.48
N VAL A 596 -4.28 -27.09 36.84
CA VAL A 596 -5.48 -26.27 36.96
C VAL A 596 -6.47 -26.82 35.93
N ILE A 597 -7.52 -27.50 36.40
CA ILE A 597 -8.65 -27.94 35.55
C ILE A 597 -9.65 -26.79 35.42
#